data_AF-A0A1G1M1E3-F1
#
_entry.id   AF-A0A1G1M1E3-F1
#
_cell.length_a   1.000
_cell.length_b   1.000
_cell.length_c   1.000
_cell.angle_alpha   90.00
_cell.angle_beta   90.00
_cell.angle_gamma   90.00
#
_symmetry.space_group_name_H-M   'P 1'
#
loop_
_entity.id
_entity.type
_entity.pdbx_description
1 polymer ?
#
loop_
_entity_poly.entity_id
_entity_poly.type
_entity_poly.pdbx_seq_one_letter_code
_entity_poly.pdbx_strand_id
1 'polypeptide(L)'
;MSNEELREKTVEIAKKHKASWIQLGQHLFSIYKNKLYKEWGYQAFETYCQKELSIRDTTASKLIKSYSFLEKEEPRIVKPDFTEEETPRKIPDYESVNLLRLAKNNKNIPTNEFAELRNDVLNEGKEVKEVRAQVKKILETHAPKDTPELKDQKRGSILRRLIGFLNGAKTQLAEEDLVPDYLLKQIDALTQKLEDQLN
;
A
#
# COMPACT_ATOMS: atom_id res chain seq x y z
N MET A 1 -24.46 -36.42 -14.18
CA MET A 1 -23.82 -35.15 -14.58
C MET A 1 -23.15 -35.38 -15.90
N SER A 2 -23.56 -34.65 -16.93
CA SER A 2 -22.86 -34.63 -18.22
C SER A 2 -21.52 -33.90 -18.09
N ASN A 3 -20.58 -34.13 -19.03
CA ASN A 3 -19.29 -33.42 -19.03
C ASN A 3 -19.46 -31.89 -19.11
N GLU A 4 -20.50 -31.41 -19.80
CA GLU A 4 -20.77 -29.98 -19.93
C GLU A 4 -21.34 -29.39 -18.62
N GLU A 5 -22.27 -30.09 -17.96
CA GLU A 5 -22.78 -29.68 -16.64
C GLU A 5 -21.64 -29.57 -15.60
N LEU A 6 -20.68 -30.51 -15.62
CA LEU A 6 -19.53 -30.47 -14.73
C LEU A 6 -18.61 -29.29 -15.04
N ARG A 7 -18.40 -28.98 -16.32
CA ARG A 7 -17.61 -27.83 -16.78
C ARG A 7 -18.23 -26.51 -16.35
N GLU A 8 -19.52 -26.32 -16.58
CA GLU A 8 -20.26 -25.12 -16.17
C GLU A 8 -20.23 -24.92 -14.66
N LYS A 9 -20.49 -25.98 -13.90
CA LYS A 9 -20.44 -25.95 -12.43
C LYS A 9 -19.05 -25.60 -11.90
N THR A 10 -18.00 -26.11 -12.54
CA THR A 10 -16.62 -25.78 -12.18
C THR A 10 -16.31 -24.30 -12.40
N VAL A 11 -16.79 -23.72 -13.50
CA VAL A 11 -16.64 -22.28 -13.79
C VAL A 11 -17.40 -21.44 -12.76
N GLU A 12 -18.61 -21.85 -12.38
CA GLU A 12 -19.41 -21.16 -11.37
C GLU A 12 -18.72 -21.16 -9.99
N ILE A 13 -18.22 -22.32 -9.56
CA ILE A 13 -17.47 -22.46 -8.29
C ILE A 13 -16.21 -21.60 -8.34
N ALA A 14 -15.48 -21.58 -9.45
CA ALA A 14 -14.29 -20.74 -9.60
C ALA A 14 -14.62 -19.24 -9.48
N LYS A 15 -15.75 -18.78 -10.06
CA LYS A 15 -16.23 -17.40 -9.91
C LYS A 15 -16.58 -17.09 -8.44
N LYS A 16 -17.32 -17.97 -7.77
CA LYS A 16 -17.67 -17.83 -6.34
C LYS A 16 -16.43 -17.82 -5.44
N HIS A 17 -15.44 -18.66 -5.74
CA HIS A 17 -14.17 -18.66 -5.04
C HIS A 17 -13.43 -17.32 -5.19
N LYS A 18 -13.38 -16.75 -6.39
CA LYS A 18 -12.84 -15.39 -6.61
C LYS A 18 -13.68 -14.31 -5.91
N ALA A 19 -14.98 -14.50 -5.74
CA ALA A 19 -15.86 -13.59 -4.99
C ALA A 19 -15.69 -13.70 -3.48
N SER A 20 -15.23 -14.85 -2.97
CA SER A 20 -15.24 -15.17 -1.55
C SER A 20 -14.44 -14.19 -0.69
N TRP A 21 -13.42 -13.55 -1.25
CA TRP A 21 -12.62 -12.56 -0.54
C TRP A 21 -13.44 -11.31 -0.18
N ILE A 22 -14.46 -10.93 -0.96
CA ILE A 22 -15.33 -9.78 -0.66
C ILE A 22 -16.15 -10.08 0.59
N GLN A 23 -16.74 -11.27 0.67
CA GLN A 23 -17.50 -11.73 1.83
C GLN A 23 -16.60 -11.85 3.07
N LEU A 24 -15.41 -12.45 2.90
CA LEU A 24 -14.42 -12.51 3.96
C LEU A 24 -14.00 -11.10 4.42
N GLY A 25 -13.75 -10.19 3.48
CA GLY A 25 -13.42 -8.79 3.74
C GLY A 25 -14.51 -8.06 4.51
N GLN A 26 -15.79 -8.27 4.16
CA GLN A 26 -16.95 -7.74 4.88
C GLN A 26 -17.00 -8.20 6.33
N HIS A 27 -16.85 -9.51 6.56
CA HIS A 27 -16.85 -10.07 7.91
C HIS A 27 -15.65 -9.58 8.71
N LEU A 28 -14.45 -9.62 8.14
CA LEU A 28 -13.23 -9.10 8.79
C LEU A 28 -13.36 -7.61 9.11
N PHE A 29 -13.92 -6.80 8.21
CA PHE A 29 -14.16 -5.38 8.44
C PHE A 29 -15.16 -5.16 9.59
N SER A 30 -16.24 -5.94 9.65
CA SER A 30 -17.24 -5.87 10.72
C SER A 30 -16.67 -6.28 12.07
N ILE A 31 -15.91 -7.38 12.12
CA ILE A 31 -15.21 -7.87 13.33
C ILE A 31 -14.21 -6.81 13.81
N TYR A 32 -13.43 -6.24 12.90
CA TYR A 32 -12.44 -5.21 13.22
C TYR A 32 -13.11 -3.92 13.73
N LYS A 33 -14.13 -3.42 13.02
CA LYS A 33 -14.85 -2.18 13.36
C LYS A 33 -15.55 -2.27 14.71
N ASN A 34 -16.21 -3.39 14.99
CA ASN A 34 -16.95 -3.61 16.23
C ASN A 34 -16.08 -4.17 17.36
N LYS A 35 -14.80 -4.46 17.09
CA LYS A 35 -13.85 -5.06 18.04
C LYS A 35 -14.32 -6.38 18.66
N LEU A 36 -15.09 -7.17 17.90
CA LEU A 36 -15.68 -8.44 18.39
C LEU A 36 -14.63 -9.46 18.83
N TYR A 37 -13.43 -9.40 18.25
CA TYR A 37 -12.28 -10.22 18.66
C TYR A 37 -11.94 -10.09 20.15
N LYS A 38 -12.28 -8.96 20.80
CA LYS A 38 -12.08 -8.77 22.24
C LYS A 38 -13.04 -9.60 23.08
N GLU A 39 -14.27 -9.78 22.61
CA GLU A 39 -15.27 -10.61 23.29
C GLU A 39 -14.87 -12.08 23.28
N TRP A 40 -14.11 -12.50 22.27
CA TRP A 40 -13.55 -13.84 22.15
C TRP A 40 -12.21 -14.01 22.88
N GLY A 41 -11.75 -13.00 23.62
CA GLY A 41 -10.54 -13.06 24.43
C GLY A 41 -9.23 -12.71 23.71
N TYR A 42 -9.29 -12.21 22.47
CA TYR A 42 -8.10 -11.76 21.76
C TYR A 42 -7.76 -10.29 22.08
N GLN A 43 -6.49 -10.04 22.42
CA GLN A 43 -5.99 -8.69 22.72
C GLN A 43 -5.89 -7.81 21.46
N ALA A 44 -5.58 -8.42 20.32
CA ALA A 44 -5.43 -7.78 19.03
C ALA A 44 -6.17 -8.56 17.94
N PHE A 45 -6.65 -7.84 16.93
CA PHE A 45 -7.38 -8.41 15.80
C PHE A 45 -6.48 -9.36 14.99
N GLU A 46 -5.22 -8.98 14.81
CA GLU A 46 -4.20 -9.74 14.12
C GLU A 46 -4.00 -11.12 14.77
N THR A 47 -4.01 -11.18 16.11
CA THR A 47 -3.90 -12.44 16.84
C THR A 47 -5.08 -13.38 16.56
N TYR A 48 -6.30 -12.85 16.46
CA TYR A 48 -7.48 -13.63 16.06
C TYR A 48 -7.32 -14.17 14.63
N CYS A 49 -6.97 -13.30 13.67
CA CYS A 49 -6.78 -13.71 12.28
C CYS A 49 -5.71 -14.79 12.12
N GLN A 50 -4.61 -14.70 12.87
CA GLN A 50 -3.54 -15.67 12.78
C GLN A 50 -3.92 -17.01 13.44
N LYS A 51 -4.56 -16.98 14.61
CA LYS A 51 -4.86 -18.20 15.39
C LYS A 51 -6.06 -18.98 14.88
N GLU A 52 -7.16 -18.32 14.51
CA GLU A 52 -8.37 -19.03 14.07
C GLU A 52 -8.45 -19.16 12.55
N LEU A 53 -8.09 -18.10 11.82
CA LEU A 53 -8.26 -18.07 10.36
C LEU A 53 -6.99 -18.47 9.61
N SER A 54 -5.85 -18.62 10.29
CA SER A 54 -4.54 -18.84 9.67
C SER A 54 -4.17 -17.79 8.62
N ILE A 55 -4.68 -16.56 8.77
CA ILE A 55 -4.42 -15.44 7.87
C ILE A 55 -3.30 -14.58 8.45
N ARG A 56 -2.30 -14.26 7.63
CA ARG A 56 -1.22 -13.33 8.02
C ARG A 56 -1.76 -11.91 8.19
N ASP A 57 -1.19 -11.18 9.15
CA ASP A 57 -1.57 -9.79 9.47
C ASP A 57 -1.60 -8.87 8.24
N THR A 58 -0.61 -9.03 7.36
CA THR A 58 -0.52 -8.26 6.11
C THR A 58 -1.69 -8.53 5.17
N THR A 59 -2.10 -9.80 5.04
CA THR A 59 -3.25 -10.20 4.22
C THR A 59 -4.56 -9.71 4.84
N ALA A 60 -4.74 -9.87 6.15
CA ALA A 60 -5.93 -9.40 6.85
C ALA A 60 -6.10 -7.88 6.70
N SER A 61 -5.02 -7.12 6.88
CA SER A 61 -5.03 -5.66 6.70
C SER A 61 -5.35 -5.25 5.25
N LYS A 62 -4.79 -5.96 4.26
CA LYS A 62 -5.11 -5.72 2.83
C LYS A 62 -6.58 -6.00 2.54
N LEU A 63 -7.13 -7.13 3.00
CA LEU A 63 -8.53 -7.51 2.78
C LEU A 63 -9.50 -6.46 3.33
N ILE A 64 -9.30 -6.03 4.58
CA ILE A 64 -10.12 -4.99 5.23
C ILE A 64 -10.04 -3.68 4.45
N LYS A 65 -8.84 -3.25 4.08
CA LYS A 65 -8.63 -1.97 3.38
C LYS A 65 -9.18 -2.00 1.96
N SER A 66 -9.01 -3.11 1.23
CA SER A 66 -9.57 -3.30 -0.11
C SER A 66 -11.09 -3.34 -0.07
N TYR A 67 -11.68 -4.07 0.89
CA TYR A 67 -13.12 -4.11 1.09
C TYR A 67 -13.68 -2.71 1.41
N SER A 68 -13.12 -2.03 2.41
CA SER A 68 -13.57 -0.69 2.81
C SER A 68 -13.44 0.34 1.67
N PHE A 69 -12.42 0.19 0.82
CA PHE A 69 -12.28 0.99 -0.39
C PHE A 69 -13.41 0.73 -1.38
N LEU A 70 -13.70 -0.54 -1.70
CA LEU A 70 -14.82 -0.88 -2.58
C LEU A 70 -16.17 -0.46 -2.00
N GLU A 71 -16.40 -0.63 -0.70
CA GLU A 71 -17.66 -0.24 -0.05
C GLU A 71 -17.93 1.26 -0.22
N LYS A 72 -16.86 2.08 -0.17
CA LYS A 72 -16.95 3.53 -0.31
C LYS A 72 -17.05 4.00 -1.76
N GLU A 73 -16.21 3.45 -2.63
CA GLU A 73 -16.04 3.93 -4.01
C GLU A 73 -16.99 3.22 -4.99
N GLU A 74 -17.29 1.95 -4.74
CA GLU A 74 -18.07 1.07 -5.61
C GLU A 74 -19.04 0.18 -4.82
N PRO A 75 -20.05 0.76 -4.13
CA PRO A 75 -21.00 -0.02 -3.34
C PRO A 75 -21.69 -1.14 -4.14
N ARG A 76 -21.82 -0.96 -5.46
CA ARG A 76 -22.41 -1.93 -6.41
C ARG A 76 -21.62 -3.23 -6.52
N ILE A 77 -20.29 -3.20 -6.33
CA ILE A 77 -19.45 -4.40 -6.38
C ILE A 77 -19.56 -5.20 -5.07
N VAL A 78 -19.81 -4.49 -3.95
CA VAL A 78 -19.86 -5.05 -2.60
C VAL A 78 -21.25 -5.56 -2.22
N LYS A 79 -22.29 -4.93 -2.74
CA LYS A 79 -23.69 -5.36 -2.59
C LYS A 79 -24.13 -6.00 -3.89
N PRO A 80 -23.84 -7.29 -4.10
CA PRO A 80 -24.38 -7.97 -5.24
C PRO A 80 -25.86 -8.22 -4.95
N ASP A 81 -26.71 -7.29 -5.34
CA ASP A 81 -28.00 -7.70 -5.89
C ASP A 81 -27.61 -8.53 -7.13
N PHE A 82 -27.46 -9.85 -6.96
CA PHE A 82 -27.33 -10.80 -8.05
C PHE A 82 -28.69 -10.84 -8.78
N THR A 83 -29.10 -9.73 -9.39
CA THR A 83 -30.10 -9.76 -10.45
C THR A 83 -29.41 -10.40 -11.64
N GLU A 84 -29.89 -11.57 -12.02
CA GLU A 84 -29.35 -12.52 -13.01
C GLU A 84 -29.10 -11.92 -14.42
N GLU A 85 -29.36 -10.64 -14.63
CA GLU A 85 -29.36 -9.98 -15.94
C GLU A 85 -28.12 -9.11 -16.24
N GLU A 86 -27.35 -8.67 -15.24
CA GLU A 86 -26.07 -8.01 -15.52
C GLU A 86 -24.96 -9.06 -15.54
N THR A 87 -24.49 -9.38 -16.76
CA THR A 87 -23.29 -10.19 -17.03
C THR A 87 -22.25 -10.03 -15.92
N PRO A 88 -21.70 -11.11 -15.34
CA PRO A 88 -20.85 -11.01 -14.16
C PRO A 88 -19.62 -10.17 -14.50
N ARG A 89 -19.65 -8.88 -14.15
CA ARG A 89 -18.47 -8.02 -14.20
C ARG A 89 -17.41 -8.75 -13.39
N LYS A 90 -16.25 -9.00 -14.02
CA LYS A 90 -15.20 -9.82 -13.42
C LYS A 90 -14.87 -9.25 -12.05
N ILE A 91 -15.05 -10.06 -11.00
CA ILE A 91 -14.75 -9.63 -9.65
C ILE A 91 -13.24 -9.39 -9.56
N PRO A 92 -12.80 -8.17 -9.19
CA PRO A 92 -11.39 -7.86 -9.14
C PRO A 92 -10.70 -8.62 -8.02
N ASP A 93 -9.41 -8.87 -8.18
CA ASP A 93 -8.59 -9.45 -7.12
C ASP A 93 -8.33 -8.41 -6.00
N TYR A 94 -8.30 -8.87 -4.75
CA TYR A 94 -8.12 -7.99 -3.59
C TYR A 94 -6.78 -7.25 -3.61
N GLU A 95 -5.73 -7.84 -4.20
CA GLU A 95 -4.44 -7.17 -4.34
C GLU A 95 -4.48 -6.09 -5.43
N SER A 96 -5.15 -6.34 -6.57
CA SER A 96 -5.38 -5.33 -7.60
C SER A 96 -6.16 -4.14 -7.03
N VAL A 97 -7.20 -4.41 -6.23
CA VAL A 97 -7.96 -3.37 -5.52
C VAL A 97 -7.10 -2.61 -4.51
N ASN A 98 -6.23 -3.31 -3.77
CA ASN A 98 -5.31 -2.65 -2.84
C ASN A 98 -4.32 -1.74 -3.58
N LEU A 99 -3.84 -2.14 -4.76
CA LEU A 99 -2.99 -1.29 -5.60
C LEU A 99 -3.74 -0.06 -6.10
N LEU A 100 -5.00 -0.22 -6.54
CA LEU A 100 -5.85 0.91 -6.92
C LEU A 100 -6.06 1.88 -5.77
N ARG A 101 -6.33 1.37 -4.56
CA ARG A 101 -6.44 2.19 -3.34
C ARG A 101 -5.15 2.97 -3.05
N LEU A 102 -3.99 2.33 -3.20
CA LEU A 102 -2.69 3.00 -3.01
C LEU A 102 -2.43 4.05 -4.09
N ALA A 103 -2.79 3.76 -5.34
CA ALA A 103 -2.67 4.68 -6.46
C ALA A 103 -3.52 5.94 -6.25
N LYS A 104 -4.77 5.79 -5.75
CA LYS A 104 -5.65 6.94 -5.44
C LYS A 104 -5.03 7.92 -4.43
N ASN A 105 -4.27 7.41 -3.46
CA ASN A 105 -3.62 8.23 -2.44
C ASN A 105 -2.29 8.83 -2.91
N ASN A 106 -1.83 8.49 -4.12
CA ASN A 106 -0.57 8.96 -4.65
C ASN A 106 -0.77 10.24 -5.47
N LYS A 107 -0.20 11.36 -5.00
CA LYS A 107 -0.30 12.68 -5.65
C LYS A 107 0.36 12.73 -7.03
N ASN A 108 1.24 11.78 -7.34
CA ASN A 108 1.96 11.73 -8.61
C ASN A 108 1.18 11.00 -9.72
N ILE A 109 -0.05 10.53 -9.44
CA ILE A 109 -0.90 9.88 -10.42
C ILE A 109 -1.99 10.87 -10.84
N PRO A 110 -2.00 11.32 -12.10
CA PRO A 110 -3.05 12.20 -12.61
C PRO A 110 -4.43 11.54 -12.55
N THR A 111 -5.46 12.34 -12.34
CA THR A 111 -6.86 11.87 -12.25
C THR A 111 -7.31 11.08 -13.49
N ASN A 112 -6.85 11.46 -14.68
CA ASN A 112 -7.22 10.78 -15.93
C ASN A 112 -6.64 9.36 -15.99
N GLU A 113 -5.36 9.19 -15.66
CA GLU A 113 -4.70 7.88 -15.66
C GLU A 113 -5.20 7.00 -14.50
N PHE A 114 -5.59 7.61 -13.38
CA PHE A 114 -6.29 6.90 -12.32
C PHE A 114 -7.66 6.38 -12.79
N ALA A 115 -8.40 7.13 -13.61
CA ALA A 115 -9.69 6.70 -14.12
C ALA A 115 -9.54 5.49 -15.07
N GLU A 116 -8.51 5.47 -15.91
CA GLU A 116 -8.16 4.30 -16.73
C GLU A 116 -7.79 3.09 -15.86
N LEU A 117 -6.92 3.29 -14.87
CA LEU A 117 -6.54 2.22 -13.93
C LEU A 117 -7.75 1.67 -13.17
N ARG A 118 -8.69 2.53 -12.78
CA ARG A 118 -9.94 2.15 -12.13
C ARG A 118 -10.79 1.28 -13.07
N ASN A 119 -10.95 1.69 -14.33
CA ASN A 119 -11.68 0.90 -15.33
C ASN A 119 -11.04 -0.48 -15.54
N ASP A 120 -9.72 -0.52 -15.67
CA ASP A 120 -8.96 -1.74 -15.90
C ASP A 120 -9.06 -2.73 -14.73
N VAL A 121 -9.00 -2.23 -13.50
CA VAL A 121 -9.12 -3.07 -12.30
C VAL A 121 -10.55 -3.53 -12.12
N LEU A 122 -11.53 -2.62 -12.17
CA LEU A 122 -12.90 -2.91 -11.72
C LEU A 122 -13.81 -3.48 -12.82
N ASN A 123 -13.63 -3.08 -14.08
CA ASN A 123 -14.47 -3.53 -15.19
C ASN A 123 -13.79 -4.67 -15.96
N GLU A 124 -12.50 -4.54 -16.27
CA GLU A 124 -11.78 -5.58 -17.03
C GLU A 124 -11.25 -6.72 -16.15
N GLY A 125 -11.11 -6.48 -14.85
CA GLY A 125 -10.63 -7.46 -13.88
C GLY A 125 -9.15 -7.81 -14.08
N LYS A 126 -8.30 -6.84 -14.44
CA LYS A 126 -6.87 -7.07 -14.67
C LYS A 126 -6.15 -7.64 -13.44
N GLU A 127 -5.20 -8.52 -13.70
CA GLU A 127 -4.41 -9.17 -12.66
C GLU A 127 -3.42 -8.20 -12.00
N VAL A 128 -3.02 -8.53 -10.77
CA VAL A 128 -2.12 -7.73 -9.93
C VAL A 128 -0.83 -7.34 -10.64
N LYS A 129 -0.28 -8.25 -11.46
CA LYS A 129 0.98 -8.02 -12.19
C LYS A 129 0.84 -6.91 -13.23
N GLU A 130 -0.25 -6.91 -13.98
CA GLU A 130 -0.55 -5.92 -15.01
C GLU A 130 -0.84 -4.56 -14.38
N VAL A 131 -1.70 -4.53 -13.36
CA VAL A 131 -2.02 -3.33 -12.59
C VAL A 131 -0.76 -2.71 -11.99
N ARG A 132 0.14 -3.54 -11.45
CA ARG A 132 1.43 -3.09 -10.91
C ARG A 132 2.33 -2.49 -12.00
N ALA A 133 2.41 -3.13 -13.17
CA ALA A 133 3.20 -2.64 -14.29
C ALA A 133 2.66 -1.29 -14.81
N GLN A 134 1.34 -1.15 -14.90
CA GLN A 134 0.68 0.10 -15.30
C GLN A 134 0.93 1.22 -14.28
N VAL A 135 0.72 0.97 -12.98
CA VAL A 135 1.04 1.95 -11.93
C VAL A 135 2.51 2.35 -11.98
N LYS A 136 3.42 1.40 -12.19
CA LYS A 136 4.85 1.70 -12.32
C LYS A 136 5.12 2.61 -13.52
N LYS A 137 4.55 2.30 -14.69
CA LYS A 137 4.71 3.09 -15.91
C LYS A 137 4.17 4.51 -15.75
N ILE A 138 2.99 4.66 -15.13
CA ILE A 138 2.40 5.95 -14.78
C ILE A 138 3.37 6.74 -13.89
N LEU A 139 3.88 6.11 -12.84
CA LEU A 139 4.82 6.75 -11.92
C LEU A 139 6.18 7.06 -12.54
N GLU A 140 6.63 6.32 -13.54
CA GLU A 140 7.85 6.63 -14.30
C GLU A 140 7.62 7.79 -15.28
N THR A 141 6.43 7.85 -15.90
CA THR A 141 6.06 8.90 -16.86
C THR A 141 5.84 10.24 -16.16
N HIS A 142 5.18 10.20 -15.00
CA HIS A 142 4.92 11.36 -14.13
C HIS A 142 5.89 11.46 -12.95
N ALA A 143 6.96 10.65 -12.95
CA ALA A 143 8.07 10.91 -12.06
C ALA A 143 8.48 12.36 -12.33
N PRO A 144 8.61 13.22 -11.30
CA PRO A 144 9.22 14.52 -11.51
C PRO A 144 10.54 14.21 -12.21
N LYS A 145 10.66 14.64 -13.48
CA LYS A 145 11.93 14.58 -14.20
C LYS A 145 12.92 15.14 -13.21
N ASP A 146 13.93 14.35 -12.89
CA ASP A 146 14.93 14.63 -11.88
C ASP A 146 15.78 15.78 -12.47
N THR A 147 15.18 16.96 -12.52
CA THR A 147 15.76 18.18 -13.04
C THR A 147 16.98 18.46 -12.16
N PRO A 148 18.08 18.98 -12.74
CA PRO A 148 19.27 19.33 -11.98
C PRO A 148 18.92 20.09 -10.69
N GLU A 149 17.94 21.00 -10.76
CA GLU A 149 17.45 21.80 -9.63
C GLU A 149 16.82 20.97 -8.50
N LEU A 150 16.05 19.92 -8.82
CA LEU A 150 15.45 19.03 -7.80
C LEU A 150 16.47 18.09 -7.18
N LYS A 151 17.49 17.67 -7.95
CA LYS A 151 18.62 16.89 -7.42
C LYS A 151 19.46 17.74 -6.48
N ASP A 152 19.72 18.99 -6.84
CA ASP A 152 20.47 19.94 -6.02
C ASP A 152 19.69 20.30 -4.74
N GLN A 153 18.35 20.45 -4.84
CA GLN A 153 17.51 20.65 -3.67
C GLN A 153 17.48 19.42 -2.73
N LYS A 154 17.38 18.20 -3.28
CA LYS A 154 17.45 16.95 -2.49
C LYS A 154 18.83 16.79 -1.84
N ARG A 155 19.90 17.01 -2.60
CA ARG A 155 21.29 16.99 -2.11
C ARG A 155 21.46 17.97 -0.97
N GLY A 156 20.98 19.21 -1.13
CA GLY A 156 21.07 20.24 -0.10
C GLY A 156 20.29 19.89 1.18
N SER A 157 19.09 19.33 1.04
CA SER A 157 18.29 18.85 2.17
C SER A 157 19.01 17.73 2.96
N ILE A 158 19.57 16.75 2.26
CA ILE A 158 20.29 15.63 2.88
C ILE A 158 21.56 16.11 3.58
N LEU A 159 22.34 16.98 2.94
CA LEU A 159 23.55 17.56 3.51
C LEU A 159 23.27 18.37 4.78
N ARG A 160 22.23 19.22 4.79
CA ARG A 160 21.82 19.95 6.01
C ARG A 160 21.42 19.03 7.16
N ARG A 161 20.74 17.91 6.86
CA ARG A 161 20.37 16.91 7.88
C ARG A 161 21.61 16.22 8.45
N LEU A 162 22.57 15.88 7.60
CA LEU A 162 23.83 15.26 8.01
C LEU A 162 24.66 16.20 8.88
N ILE A 163 24.76 17.48 8.51
CA ILE A 163 25.41 18.53 9.31
C ILE A 163 24.75 18.64 10.69
N GLY A 164 23.42 18.68 10.74
CA GLY A 164 22.68 18.71 12.00
C GLY A 164 22.95 17.50 12.89
N PHE A 165 23.08 16.31 12.29
CA PHE A 165 23.42 15.08 13.02
C PHE A 165 24.87 15.11 13.54
N LEU A 166 25.84 15.53 12.72
CA LEU A 166 27.24 15.66 13.11
C LEU A 166 27.43 16.67 14.24
N ASN A 167 26.74 17.81 14.17
CA ASN A 167 26.74 18.82 15.23
C ASN A 167 26.09 18.30 16.51
N GLY A 168 24.97 17.59 16.42
CA GLY A 168 24.34 16.95 17.58
C GLY A 168 25.24 15.91 18.24
N ALA A 169 25.87 15.04 17.43
CA ALA A 169 26.82 14.04 17.90
C ALA A 169 28.05 14.69 18.54
N LYS A 170 28.59 15.78 17.96
CA LYS A 170 29.70 16.54 18.54
C LYS A 170 29.34 17.08 19.93
N THR A 171 28.18 17.70 20.09
CA THR A 171 27.74 18.26 21.38
C THR A 171 27.63 17.17 22.44
N GLN A 172 27.01 16.03 22.12
CA GLN A 172 26.91 14.89 23.04
C GLN A 172 28.28 14.34 23.43
N LEU A 173 29.16 14.18 22.45
CA LEU A 173 30.51 13.66 22.68
C LEU A 173 31.40 14.61 23.49
N ALA A 174 31.18 15.93 23.37
CA ALA A 174 31.89 16.95 24.13
C ALA A 174 31.33 17.12 25.55
N GLU A 175 30.02 17.00 25.74
CA GLU A 175 29.38 17.10 27.06
C GLU A 175 29.73 15.91 27.97
N GLU A 176 29.86 14.71 27.40
CA GLU A 176 30.18 13.48 28.14
C GLU A 176 31.69 13.17 28.20
N ASP A 177 32.57 14.04 27.63
CA ASP A 177 34.04 13.87 27.54
C ASP A 177 34.47 12.46 27.08
N LEU A 178 33.72 11.88 26.16
CA LEU A 178 33.88 10.47 25.75
C LEU A 178 34.98 10.26 24.72
N VAL A 179 35.44 11.33 24.06
CA VAL A 179 36.36 11.24 22.94
C VAL A 179 37.44 12.33 23.03
N PRO A 180 38.69 12.02 22.62
CA PRO A 180 39.75 13.02 22.57
C PRO A 180 39.43 14.20 21.64
N ASP A 181 39.94 15.39 21.99
CA ASP A 181 39.75 16.65 21.27
C ASP A 181 40.07 16.60 19.76
N TYR A 182 41.00 15.73 19.34
CA TYR A 182 41.34 15.60 17.93
C TYR A 182 40.18 15.03 17.10
N LEU A 183 39.32 14.18 17.68
CA LEU A 183 38.15 13.62 17.00
C LEU A 183 37.05 14.68 16.88
N LEU A 184 36.85 15.51 17.90
CA LEU A 184 35.93 16.65 17.84
C LEU A 184 36.34 17.64 16.73
N LYS A 185 37.66 17.91 16.61
CA LYS A 185 38.20 18.73 15.50
C LYS A 185 38.00 18.09 14.12
N GLN A 186 38.04 16.76 14.02
CA GLN A 186 37.76 16.07 12.74
C GLN A 186 36.29 16.14 12.36
N ILE A 187 35.38 16.05 13.34
CA ILE A 187 33.94 16.25 13.11
C ILE A 187 33.69 17.68 12.61
N ASP A 188 34.29 18.69 13.25
CA ASP A 188 34.20 20.09 12.78
C ASP A 188 34.73 20.28 11.37
N ALA A 189 35.91 19.73 11.07
CA ALA A 189 36.49 19.82 9.74
C ALA A 189 35.62 19.14 8.67
N LEU A 190 34.95 18.04 9.02
CA LEU A 190 34.00 17.37 8.12
C LEU A 190 32.72 18.19 7.95
N THR A 191 32.17 18.73 9.02
CA THR A 191 30.99 19.61 8.97
C THR A 191 31.25 20.82 8.08
N GLN A 192 32.39 21.50 8.25
CA GLN A 192 32.76 22.66 7.42
C GLN A 192 32.85 22.28 5.93
N LYS A 193 33.49 21.15 5.61
CA LYS A 193 33.58 20.67 4.22
C LYS A 193 32.21 20.36 3.62
N LEU A 194 31.25 19.90 4.43
CA LEU A 194 29.88 19.63 3.98
C LEU A 194 29.06 20.92 3.82
N GLU A 195 29.31 21.93 4.64
CA GLU A 195 28.76 23.28 4.51
C GLU A 195 29.28 23.99 3.25
N ASP A 196 30.57 23.83 2.93
CA ASP A 196 31.17 24.36 1.70
C ASP A 196 30.59 23.72 0.43
N GLN A 197 29.95 22.54 0.54
CA GLN A 197 29.24 21.89 -0.57
C GLN A 197 27.77 22.34 -0.72
N LEU A 198 27.29 23.19 0.21
CA LEU A 198 25.95 23.78 0.18
C LEU A 198 25.92 25.21 -0.39
N ASN A 199 27.08 25.87 -0.44
CA ASN A 199 27.30 27.20 -1.04
C ASN A 199 27.79 27.07 -2.50
#